data_AF-A0A7S2DET6-F1
#
_entry.id   AF-A0A7S2DET6-F1
#
_cell.length_a   1.000
_cell.length_b   1.000
_cell.length_c   1.000
_cell.angle_alpha   90.00
_cell.angle_beta   90.00
_cell.angle_gamma   90.00
#
_symmetry.space_group_name_H-M   'P 1'
#
loop_
_entity.id
_entity.type
_entity.pdbx_description
1 polymer ?
#
loop_
_entity_poly.entity_id
_entity_poly.type
_entity_poly.pdbx_seq_one_letter_code
_entity_poly.pdbx_strand_id
1 'polypeptide(L)'
;TLEVEFLPVISPTEEEKREPHKFARRVQVQVAAAMGVPMTEHTVEDVQLELAAVKAKLPAEVGVLGFSALKEVFSVDAKHIKQQMLVFRELDRSGSGKI
;
A
#
# COMPACT_ATOMS: atom_id res chain seq x y z
N THR A 1 -29.12 -8.11 -2.47
CA THR A 1 -29.09 -8.03 -3.95
C THR A 1 -27.74 -7.48 -4.35
N LEU A 2 -27.14 -7.99 -5.42
CA LEU A 2 -25.92 -7.41 -5.99
C LEU A 2 -26.35 -6.33 -6.98
N GLU A 3 -25.80 -5.14 -6.88
CA GLU A 3 -26.05 -4.02 -7.79
C GLU A 3 -24.73 -3.64 -8.47
N VAL A 4 -24.82 -3.29 -9.76
CA VAL A 4 -23.67 -2.94 -10.59
C VAL A 4 -24.00 -1.64 -11.31
N GLU A 5 -23.11 -0.67 -11.19
CA GLU A 5 -23.17 0.61 -11.90
C GLU A 5 -22.01 0.71 -12.90
N PHE A 6 -22.31 1.13 -14.12
CA PHE A 6 -21.30 1.33 -15.17
C PHE A 6 -20.98 2.82 -15.30
N LEU A 7 -19.74 3.18 -15.01
CA LEU A 7 -19.26 4.54 -15.21
C LEU A 7 -18.98 4.83 -16.69
N PRO A 8 -18.99 6.11 -17.11
CA PRO A 8 -18.61 6.50 -18.46
C PRO A 8 -17.19 6.04 -18.83
N VAL A 9 -16.97 5.76 -20.12
CA VAL A 9 -15.64 5.38 -20.61
C VAL A 9 -14.66 6.53 -20.44
N ILE A 10 -13.57 6.29 -19.71
CA ILE A 10 -12.50 7.26 -19.49
C ILE A 10 -11.39 6.97 -20.50
N SER A 11 -11.11 7.93 -21.38
CA SER A 11 -9.96 7.85 -22.31
C SER A 11 -8.75 8.60 -21.75
N PRO A 12 -7.52 8.09 -21.91
CA PRO A 12 -6.32 8.75 -21.43
C PRO A 12 -6.01 10.00 -22.26
N THR A 13 -5.53 11.05 -21.60
CA THR A 13 -4.97 12.25 -22.27
C THR A 13 -3.61 11.92 -22.89
N GLU A 14 -3.06 12.83 -23.71
CA GLU A 14 -1.72 12.64 -24.29
C GLU A 14 -0.61 12.55 -23.22
N GLU A 15 -0.76 13.25 -22.10
CA GLU A 15 0.15 13.16 -20.96
C GLU A 15 0.05 11.77 -20.30
N GLU A 16 -1.17 11.32 -20.06
CA GLU A 16 -1.45 10.03 -19.43
C GLU A 16 -1.05 8.83 -20.30
N LYS A 17 -1.06 8.99 -21.63
CA LYS A 17 -0.49 8.00 -22.55
C LYS A 17 1.02 7.85 -22.37
N ARG A 18 1.72 8.94 -22.04
CA ARG A 18 3.16 8.92 -21.73
C ARG A 18 3.43 8.43 -20.30
N GLU A 19 2.52 8.71 -19.39
CA GLU A 19 2.62 8.38 -17.97
C GLU A 19 1.40 7.57 -17.49
N PRO A 20 1.37 6.24 -17.72
CA PRO A 20 0.19 5.40 -17.47
C PRO A 20 -0.32 5.40 -16.03
N HIS A 21 0.57 5.65 -15.05
CA HIS A 21 0.20 5.72 -13.64
C HIS A 21 -0.73 6.92 -13.34
N LYS A 22 -0.61 8.03 -14.08
CA LYS A 22 -1.53 9.18 -13.96
C LYS A 22 -2.95 8.82 -14.38
N PHE A 23 -3.08 8.05 -15.47
CA PHE A 23 -4.38 7.53 -15.92
C PHE A 23 -5.01 6.63 -14.86
N ALA A 24 -4.25 5.65 -14.36
CA ALA A 24 -4.73 4.71 -13.35
C ALA A 24 -5.22 5.45 -12.09
N ARG A 25 -4.47 6.46 -11.65
CA ARG A 25 -4.85 7.31 -10.52
C ARG A 25 -6.16 8.06 -10.78
N ARG A 26 -6.33 8.66 -11.96
CA ARG A 26 -7.57 9.37 -12.31
C ARG A 26 -8.77 8.44 -12.35
N VAL A 27 -8.63 7.23 -12.90
CA VAL A 27 -9.69 6.22 -12.90
C VAL A 27 -10.06 5.83 -11.47
N GLN A 28 -9.08 5.55 -10.61
CA GLN A 28 -9.31 5.22 -9.20
C GLN A 28 -10.09 6.32 -8.47
N VAL A 29 -9.72 7.59 -8.68
CA VAL A 29 -10.43 8.74 -8.08
C VAL A 29 -11.89 8.79 -8.52
N GLN A 30 -12.19 8.58 -9.80
CA GLN A 30 -13.57 8.60 -10.29
C GLN A 30 -14.40 7.43 -9.74
N VAL A 31 -13.82 6.23 -9.67
CA VAL A 31 -14.50 5.06 -9.10
C VAL A 31 -14.77 5.26 -7.60
N ALA A 32 -13.79 5.74 -6.84
CA ALA A 32 -13.95 6.01 -5.41
C ALA A 32 -15.02 7.08 -5.15
N ALA A 33 -15.04 8.15 -5.97
CA ALA A 33 -16.05 9.20 -5.88
C ALA A 33 -17.47 8.67 -6.17
N ALA A 34 -17.63 7.84 -7.21
CA ALA A 34 -18.92 7.23 -7.53
C ALA A 34 -19.43 6.29 -6.42
N MET A 35 -18.51 5.55 -5.79
CA MET A 35 -18.82 4.65 -4.68
C MET A 35 -18.98 5.36 -3.33
N GLY A 36 -18.63 6.65 -3.23
CA GLY A 36 -18.63 7.39 -1.96
C GLY A 36 -17.63 6.86 -0.93
N VAL A 37 -16.54 6.22 -1.38
CA VAL A 37 -15.50 5.63 -0.50
C VAL A 37 -14.23 6.47 -0.52
N PRO A 38 -13.47 6.53 0.59
CA PRO A 38 -12.14 7.12 0.57
C PRO A 38 -11.21 6.28 -0.30
N MET A 39 -10.29 6.95 -0.99
CA MET A 39 -9.22 6.27 -1.71
C MET A 39 -8.08 5.99 -0.73
N THR A 40 -7.61 4.75 -0.72
CA THR A 40 -6.45 4.35 0.08
C THR A 40 -5.17 4.51 -0.74
N GLU A 41 -4.13 5.12 -0.18
CA GLU A 41 -2.82 5.25 -0.83
C GLU A 41 -1.90 4.04 -0.59
N HIS A 42 -2.48 2.83 -0.48
CA HIS A 42 -1.68 1.63 -0.33
C HIS A 42 -0.92 1.34 -1.62
N THR A 43 0.39 1.32 -1.52
CA THR A 43 1.28 0.87 -2.58
C THR A 43 1.29 -0.67 -2.63
N VAL A 44 1.72 -1.25 -3.76
CA VAL A 44 1.90 -2.71 -3.85
C VAL A 44 2.91 -3.18 -2.81
N GLU A 45 3.89 -2.34 -2.52
CA GLU A 45 4.90 -2.53 -1.49
C GLU A 45 4.29 -2.60 -0.08
N ASP A 46 3.28 -1.77 0.23
CA ASP A 46 2.57 -1.85 1.52
C ASP A 46 1.82 -3.18 1.66
N VAL A 47 1.20 -3.68 0.59
CA VAL A 47 0.53 -5.00 0.58
C VAL A 47 1.54 -6.14 0.71
N GLN A 48 2.70 -6.04 0.04
CA GLN A 48 3.77 -7.02 0.17
C GLN A 48 4.36 -7.04 1.59
N LEU A 49 4.48 -5.87 2.22
CA LEU A 49 4.97 -5.72 3.58
C LEU A 49 3.96 -6.24 4.60
N GLU A 50 2.67 -5.92 4.43
CA GLU A 50 1.57 -6.48 5.22
C GLU A 50 1.58 -8.01 5.16
N LEU A 51 1.69 -8.58 3.95
CA LEU A 51 1.76 -10.03 3.77
C LEU A 51 3.00 -10.64 4.45
N ALA A 52 4.13 -9.92 4.45
CA ALA A 52 5.34 -10.36 5.15
C ALA A 52 5.17 -10.32 6.68
N ALA A 53 4.53 -9.27 7.22
CA ALA A 53 4.23 -9.12 8.64
C ALA A 53 3.27 -10.24 9.12
N VAL A 54 2.21 -10.52 8.35
CA VAL A 54 1.28 -11.62 8.61
C VAL A 54 2.01 -12.97 8.63
N LYS A 55 2.87 -13.24 7.64
CA LYS A 55 3.68 -14.48 7.61
C LYS A 55 4.64 -14.59 8.80
N ALA A 56 5.12 -13.46 9.32
CA ALA A 56 5.99 -13.38 10.49
C ALA A 56 5.22 -13.43 11.83
N LYS A 57 3.88 -13.57 11.81
CA LYS A 57 3.00 -13.53 12.99
C LYS A 57 3.10 -12.20 13.76
N LEU A 58 3.28 -11.10 13.02
CA LEU A 58 3.19 -9.74 13.54
C LEU A 58 1.81 -9.15 13.19
N PRO A 59 1.31 -8.16 13.96
CA PRO A 59 0.06 -7.49 13.62
C PRO A 59 0.15 -6.83 12.24
N ALA A 60 -0.92 -6.96 11.43
CA ALA A 60 -0.97 -6.44 10.06
C ALA A 60 -0.77 -4.92 10.02
N GLU A 61 -1.20 -4.23 11.08
CA GLU A 61 -1.07 -2.79 11.26
C GLU A 61 0.40 -2.31 11.31
N VAL A 62 1.33 -3.20 11.68
CA VAL A 62 2.79 -2.93 11.64
C VAL A 62 3.31 -2.86 10.20
N GLY A 63 2.68 -3.58 9.27
CA GLY A 63 3.00 -3.50 7.83
C GLY A 63 2.38 -2.27 7.15
N VAL A 64 1.26 -1.77 7.67
CA VAL A 64 0.54 -0.59 7.15
C VAL A 64 1.20 0.73 7.55
N LEU A 65 1.96 0.76 8.67
CA LEU A 65 2.79 1.90 9.05
C LEU A 65 4.08 1.97 8.21
N GLY A 66 3.87 2.25 6.93
CA GLY A 66 4.70 3.16 6.15
C GLY A 66 6.00 2.57 5.63
N PHE A 67 5.92 1.70 4.63
CA PHE A 67 7.07 1.54 3.74
C PHE A 67 7.42 2.89 3.08
N SER A 68 6.39 3.65 2.66
CA SER A 68 6.50 5.02 2.17
C SER A 68 7.09 5.99 3.20
N ALA A 69 6.60 5.98 4.45
CA ALA A 69 7.16 6.82 5.52
C ALA A 69 8.61 6.45 5.87
N LEU A 70 8.95 5.15 5.91
CA LEU A 70 10.31 4.69 6.18
C LEU A 70 11.25 4.96 5.01
N LYS A 71 10.80 4.81 3.77
CA LYS A 71 11.59 5.08 2.56
C LYS A 71 11.93 6.57 2.45
N GLU A 72 10.97 7.46 2.72
CA GLU A 72 11.22 8.91 2.70
C GLU A 72 12.13 9.35 3.84
N VAL A 73 11.89 8.89 5.07
CA VAL A 73 12.66 9.34 6.24
C VAL A 73 14.06 8.72 6.28
N PHE A 74 14.23 7.47 5.85
CA PHE A 74 15.47 6.72 6.04
C PHE A 74 16.21 6.39 4.73
N SER A 75 15.67 6.73 3.54
CA SER A 75 16.30 6.43 2.23
C SER A 75 16.73 4.97 2.07
N VAL A 76 15.98 4.05 2.70
CA VAL A 76 16.30 2.62 2.75
C VAL A 76 15.48 1.85 1.72
N ASP A 77 16.12 0.85 1.13
CA ASP A 77 15.46 -0.07 0.22
C ASP A 77 14.61 -1.12 0.98
N ALA A 78 13.67 -1.75 0.25
CA ALA A 78 12.77 -2.76 0.80
C ALA A 78 13.49 -3.97 1.40
N LYS A 79 14.67 -4.29 0.86
CA LYS A 79 15.48 -5.41 1.32
C LYS A 79 16.06 -5.11 2.70
N HIS A 80 16.52 -3.88 2.92
CA HIS A 80 17.05 -3.42 4.19
C HIS A 80 15.97 -3.37 5.27
N ILE A 81 14.78 -2.83 4.96
CA ILE A 81 13.65 -2.80 5.91
C ILE A 81 13.24 -4.21 6.32
N LYS A 82 13.18 -5.16 5.37
CA LYS A 82 12.87 -6.55 5.67
C LYS A 82 13.90 -7.21 6.59
N GLN A 83 15.18 -6.89 6.43
CA GLN A 83 16.24 -7.38 7.33
C GLN A 83 16.08 -6.81 8.74
N GLN A 84 15.79 -5.52 8.87
CA GLN A 84 15.56 -4.89 10.17
C GLN A 84 14.31 -5.44 10.86
N MET A 85 13.26 -5.79 10.11
CA MET A 85 12.08 -6.48 10.67
C MET A 85 12.42 -7.84 11.28
N LEU A 86 13.33 -8.60 10.67
CA LEU A 86 13.78 -9.89 11.23
C LEU A 86 14.56 -9.69 12.53
N VAL A 87 15.45 -8.68 12.58
CA VAL A 87 16.17 -8.32 13.81
C VAL A 87 15.20 -7.86 14.90
N PHE A 88 14.21 -7.03 14.54
CA PHE A 88 13.17 -6.58 15.47
C PHE A 88 12.37 -7.75 16.04
N ARG A 89 12.03 -8.76 15.21
CA ARG A 89 11.30 -9.96 15.67
C ARG A 89 12.09 -10.78 16.68
N GLU A 90 13.42 -10.87 16.53
CA GLU A 90 14.27 -11.56 17.52
C GLU A 90 14.31 -10.82 18.87
N LEU A 91 14.13 -9.49 18.85
CA LEU A 91 14.11 -8.65 20.04
C LEU A 91 12.73 -8.65 20.72
N ASP A 92 11.65 -8.51 19.94
CA ASP A 92 10.27 -8.62 20.42
C ASP A 92 9.83 -10.09 20.52
N ARG A 93 10.36 -10.78 21.54
CA ARG A 93 10.01 -12.17 21.85
C ARG A 93 8.52 -12.36 22.17
N SER A 94 7.83 -11.28 22.54
CA SER A 94 6.41 -11.30 22.88
C SER A 94 5.49 -11.23 21.65
N GLY A 95 6.01 -10.73 20.51
CA GLY A 95 5.23 -10.47 19.30
C GLY A 95 4.21 -9.36 19.43
N SER A 96 4.42 -8.44 20.37
CA SER A 96 3.53 -7.32 20.66
C SER A 96 3.66 -6.15 19.67
N GLY A 97 4.69 -6.18 18.81
CA GLY A 97 5.06 -5.06 17.95
C GLY A 97 5.83 -3.96 18.70
N LYS A 98 6.36 -4.25 19.90
CA LYS A 98 7.10 -3.32 20.76
C LYS A 98 8.30 -4.03 21.40
N ILE A 99 9.41 -3.32 21.61
CA ILE A 99 10.58 -3.77 22.39
C ILE A 99 10.58 -3.06 23.73
#